data_AF-A0A840YW66-F1
#
_entry.id   AF-A0A840YW66-F1
#
_cell.length_a   1.000
_cell.length_b   1.000
_cell.length_c   1.000
_cell.angle_alpha   90.00
_cell.angle_beta   90.00
_cell.angle_gamma   90.00
#
_symmetry.space_group_name_H-M   'P 1'
#
loop_
_entity.id
_entity.type
_entity.pdbx_description
1 polymer ?
#
loop_
_entity_poly.entity_id
_entity_poly.type
_entity_poly.pdbx_seq_one_letter_code
_entity_poly.pdbx_strand_id
1 'polypeptide(L)' 'MVVCVCNAIREEQVRDAARNGARSACQAYRALGRQAKCGQCTPFAREIIAREHSAA' A
#
# COMPACT_ATOMS: atom_id res chain seq x y z
N MET A 1 -2.07 -10.05 -5.50
CA MET A 1 -1.31 -9.57 -6.69
C MET A 1 -0.07 -8.79 -6.25
N VAL A 2 1.02 -8.73 -7.02
CA VAL A 2 2.16 -7.84 -6.69
C VAL A 2 1.80 -6.39 -7.04
N VAL A 3 1.86 -5.50 -6.05
CA VAL A 3 1.60 -4.05 -6.20
C VAL A 3 2.89 -3.30 -6.47
N CYS A 4 3.96 -3.61 -5.72
CA CYS A 4 5.25 -2.94 -5.86
C CYS A 4 6.35 -3.96 -6.15
N VAL A 5 6.84 -3.99 -7.39
CA VAL A 5 7.96 -4.86 -7.79
C VAL A 5 9.24 -4.48 -7.06
N CYS A 6 9.53 -3.18 -6.93
CA CYS A 6 10.75 -2.67 -6.27
C CYS A 6 10.95 -3.13 -4.82
N ASN A 7 9.85 -3.36 -4.11
CA ASN A 7 9.84 -3.73 -2.69
C ASN A 7 9.21 -5.12 -2.45
N ALA A 8 8.83 -5.84 -3.52
CA ALA A 8 8.08 -7.09 -3.47
C ALA A 8 6.82 -7.02 -2.57
N ILE A 9 6.09 -5.90 -2.63
CA ILE A 9 4.87 -5.69 -1.82
C ILE A 9 3.67 -6.24 -2.59
N ARG A 10 2.89 -7.09 -1.93
CA ARG A 10 1.66 -7.67 -2.44
C ARG A 10 0.44 -6.88 -2.00
N GLU A 11 -0.65 -7.03 -2.74
CA GLU A 11 -1.92 -6.38 -2.49
C GLU A 11 -2.45 -6.69 -1.09
N GLU A 12 -2.37 -7.95 -0.63
CA GLU A 12 -2.78 -8.31 0.73
C GLU A 12 -2.05 -7.48 1.80
N GLN A 13 -0.76 -7.22 1.62
CA GLN A 13 0.04 -6.42 2.54
C GLN A 13 -0.36 -4.94 2.52
N VAL A 14 -0.76 -4.41 1.35
CA VAL A 14 -1.29 -3.03 1.25
C VAL A 14 -2.64 -2.93 1.94
N ARG A 15 -3.51 -3.94 1.78
CA ARG A 15 -4.82 -4.00 2.45
C ARG A 15 -4.67 -4.13 3.96
N ASP A 16 -3.78 -5.01 4.43
CA ASP A 16 -3.44 -5.13 5.85
C ASP A 16 -2.93 -3.81 6.43
N ALA A 17 -2.01 -3.13 5.73
CA ALA A 17 -1.52 -1.83 6.18
C ALA A 17 -2.64 -0.78 6.22
N ALA A 18 -3.57 -0.77 5.26
CA ALA A 18 -4.72 0.12 5.25
C ALA A 18 -5.65 -0.12 6.45
N ARG A 19 -5.99 -1.38 6.74
CA ARG A 19 -6.79 -1.77 7.93
C ARG A 19 -6.10 -1.41 9.25
N ASN A 20 -4.78 -1.47 9.29
CA ASN A 20 -3.96 -1.01 10.42
C ASN A 20 -3.77 0.53 10.47
N GLY A 21 -4.53 1.28 9.66
CA GLY A 21 -4.61 2.73 9.76
C GLY A 21 -3.86 3.51 8.68
N ALA A 22 -3.09 2.87 7.80
CA ALA A 22 -2.37 3.60 6.75
C ALA A 22 -3.34 4.32 5.81
N ARG A 23 -3.12 5.63 5.62
CA ARG A 23 -3.92 6.50 4.73
C ARG A 23 -3.21 6.85 3.41
N SER A 24 -2.00 6.36 3.19
CA SER A 24 -1.23 6.60 1.97
C SER A 24 -0.26 5.46 1.67
N ALA A 25 0.17 5.34 0.40
CA ALA A 25 1.15 4.33 0.00
C ALA A 25 2.47 4.46 0.80
N CYS A 26 2.93 5.69 1.07
CA CYS A 26 4.14 5.90 1.88
C CYS A 26 3.95 5.42 3.32
N GLN A 27 2.79 5.67 3.95
CA GLN A 27 2.51 5.14 5.28
C GLN A 27 2.42 3.61 5.27
N ALA A 28 1.74 3.03 4.26
CA ALA A 28 1.64 1.59 4.11
C ALA A 28 3.03 0.94 3.95
N TYR A 29 3.92 1.56 3.17
CA TYR A 29 5.25 1.00 2.93
C TYR A 29 6.11 1.11 4.20
N ARG A 30 6.01 2.24 4.94
CA ARG A 30 6.68 2.38 6.24
C ARG A 30 6.21 1.35 7.26
N ALA A 31 4.91 1.03 7.28
CA ALA A 31 4.37 -0.02 8.14
C ALA A 31 4.98 -1.41 7.84
N LEU A 32 5.44 -1.62 6.60
CA LEU A 32 6.15 -2.83 6.16
C LEU A 32 7.69 -2.71 6.27
N GLY A 33 8.20 -1.65 6.89
CA GLY A 33 9.64 -1.39 7.01
C GLY A 33 10.32 -1.04 5.68
N ARG A 34 9.57 -0.49 4.71
CA ARG A 34 10.07 -0.16 3.37
C ARG A 34 9.86 1.32 3.04
N GLN A 35 10.71 1.85 2.17
CA GLN A 35 10.53 3.16 1.53
C GLN A 35 10.12 3.00 0.06
N ALA A 36 9.32 3.92 -0.47
CA ALA A 36 9.02 3.96 -1.89
C ALA A 36 10.29 4.19 -2.72
N LYS A 37 10.45 3.43 -3.83
CA LYS A 37 11.58 3.57 -4.77
C LYS A 37 11.18 4.38 -6.01
N CYS A 38 10.68 3.73 -7.06
CA CYS A 38 10.30 4.42 -8.32
C CYS A 38 8.95 5.14 -8.26
N GLY A 39 8.11 4.85 -7.25
CA GLY A 39 6.79 5.48 -7.08
C GLY A 39 5.71 5.06 -8.08
N GLN A 40 6.01 4.28 -9.12
CA GLN A 40 5.06 3.90 -10.18
C GLN A 40 3.82 3.16 -9.67
N CYS A 41 3.96 2.41 -8.59
CA CYS A 41 2.86 1.68 -7.95
C CYS A 41 1.95 2.56 -7.07
N THR A 42 2.31 3.83 -6.83
CA THR A 42 1.63 4.71 -5.88
C THR A 42 0.16 4.96 -6.22
N PRO A 43 -0.23 5.25 -7.48
CA PRO A 43 -1.64 5.44 -7.83
C PRO A 43 -2.48 4.20 -7.51
N PHE A 44 -1.97 3.01 -7.88
CA PHE A 44 -2.66 1.75 -7.65
C PHE A 44 -2.73 1.38 -6.15
N ALA A 45 -1.63 1.54 -5.41
CA ALA A 45 -1.62 1.33 -3.96
C ALA A 45 -2.60 2.27 -3.24
N ARG A 46 -2.74 3.52 -3.69
CA ARG A 46 -3.71 4.48 -3.14
C ARG A 46 -5.15 4.04 -3.38
N GLU A 47 -5.45 3.49 -4.56
CA GLU A 47 -6.80 2.97 -4.86
C GLU A 47 -7.18 1.82 -3.93
N ILE A 48 -6.26 0.87 -3.70
CA ILE A 48 -6.46 -0.22 -2.74
C ILE A 48 -6.75 0.34 -1.34
N ILE A 49 -5.91 1.28 -0.87
CA ILE A 49 -6.08 1.90 0.44
C ILE A 49 -7.44 2.60 0.54
N ALA A 50 -7.81 3.40 -0.47
CA ALA A 50 -9.10 4.10 -0.49
C ALA A 50 -10.28 3.13 -0.44
N ARG A 51 -10.21 2.04 -1.20
CA ARG A 51 -11.24 0.99 -1.21
C ARG A 51 -11.44 0.36 0.15
N GLU A 52 -10.35 0.04 0.85
CA GLU A 52 -10.42 -0.54 2.21
C GLU A 52 -11.04 0.44 3.23
N HIS A 53 -10.84 1.76 3.08
CA HIS A 53 -11.46 2.77 3.95
C HIS A 53 -12.91 3.10 3.59
N SER A 54 -13.31 2.95 2.32
CA SER A 54 -14.71 3.15 1.91
C SER A 54 -15.61 1.97 2.24
N ALA A 55 -15.03 0.79 2.47
CA ALA A 55 -15.76 -0.45 2.77
C ALA A 55 -15.86 -0.75 4.28
N ALA A 56 -15.26 0.10 5.12
CA ALA A 56 -15.26 0.00 6.59
C ALA A 56 -16.16 1.07 7.21
#